data_AF-A0AAD0ADE3-F1
#
_entry.id   AF-A0AAD0ADE3-F1
#
_cell.length_a   1.000
_cell.length_b   1.000
_cell.length_c   1.000
_cell.angle_alpha   90.00
_cell.angle_beta   90.00
_cell.angle_gamma   90.00
#
_symmetry.space_group_name_H-M   'P 1'
#
loop_
_entity.id
_entity.type
_entity.pdbx_description
1 polymer ?
#
loop_
_entity_poly.entity_id
_entity_poly.type
_entity_poly.pdbx_seq_one_letter_code
_entity_poly.pdbx_strand_id
1 'polypeptide(L)'
;MSSALPTQIDLTGDLAGALPQAPMSQVPMSQVIISFAEDLLELPTFGELEALYQQDKIVAILQQVLQYFETHQDTTEIPSQLGEFIFQKTVELEIYVTEPVEARAINLDARGKDYATNILSYASELPEAVLELLPALPLGELVICHAVVVSQAAEQGKTAQQHLTHLLVHGMLHLLGFDHELGQAEQDEMEAIEIAVLDKLSVANPYE
;
A
#
# COMPACT_ATOMS: atom_id res chain seq x y z
N MET A 1 12.35 0.42 -83.23
CA MET A 1 11.32 1.30 -82.62
C MET A 1 10.47 0.38 -81.77
N SER A 2 10.28 0.45 -80.45
CA SER A 2 10.42 1.48 -79.41
C SER A 2 10.65 0.72 -78.09
N SER A 3 11.76 0.92 -77.36
CA SER A 3 11.83 1.73 -76.12
C SER A 3 10.66 1.56 -75.15
N ALA A 4 10.89 0.83 -74.06
CA ALA A 4 10.26 1.05 -72.75
C ALA A 4 11.27 0.72 -71.64
N LEU A 5 11.60 1.73 -70.83
CA LEU A 5 12.50 1.69 -69.67
C LEU A 5 11.85 0.93 -68.49
N PRO A 6 12.63 0.33 -67.57
CA PRO A 6 12.10 -0.09 -66.27
C PRO A 6 11.98 1.11 -65.32
N THR A 7 10.84 1.19 -64.65
CA THR A 7 10.46 2.17 -63.64
C THR A 7 11.37 2.10 -62.41
N GLN A 8 11.76 3.26 -61.89
CA GLN A 8 12.57 3.43 -60.68
C GLN A 8 11.93 2.76 -59.46
N ILE A 9 12.76 2.10 -58.63
CA ILE A 9 12.41 1.67 -57.28
C ILE A 9 12.51 2.89 -56.38
N ASP A 10 11.37 3.27 -55.78
CA ASP A 10 11.30 4.27 -54.72
C ASP A 10 11.84 3.66 -53.42
N LEU A 11 12.97 4.18 -52.94
CA LEU A 11 13.62 3.82 -51.68
C LEU A 11 13.37 4.90 -50.61
N THR A 12 12.10 5.23 -50.38
CA THR A 12 11.69 6.06 -49.24
C THR A 12 10.71 5.31 -48.34
N GLY A 13 11.12 4.12 -47.89
CA GLY A 13 10.48 3.43 -46.78
C GLY A 13 11.06 3.92 -45.47
N ASP A 14 10.56 5.05 -44.97
CA ASP A 14 10.86 5.54 -43.62
C ASP A 14 10.19 4.60 -42.60
N LEU A 15 10.90 3.55 -42.19
CA LEU A 15 10.49 2.63 -41.13
C LEU A 15 10.79 3.25 -39.76
N ALA A 16 10.16 4.39 -39.48
CA ALA A 16 10.04 4.94 -38.13
C ALA A 16 8.64 4.59 -37.59
N GLY A 17 8.36 3.29 -37.47
CA GLY A 17 7.25 2.83 -36.64
C GLY A 17 7.61 3.13 -35.19
N ALA A 18 7.02 4.17 -34.63
CA ALA A 18 7.11 4.43 -33.20
C ALA A 18 6.65 3.16 -32.47
N LEU A 19 7.54 2.59 -31.64
CA LEU A 19 7.15 1.60 -30.66
C LEU A 19 5.96 2.18 -29.87
N PRO A 20 4.89 1.41 -29.61
CA PRO A 20 3.83 1.89 -28.73
C PRO A 20 4.49 2.29 -27.42
N GLN A 21 4.35 3.57 -27.06
CA GLN A 21 4.74 4.03 -25.73
C GLN A 21 3.91 3.20 -24.75
N ALA A 22 4.59 2.47 -23.86
CA ALA A 22 3.91 1.86 -22.73
C ALA A 22 3.07 2.96 -22.05
N PRO A 23 1.81 2.68 -21.64
CA PRO A 23 1.04 3.67 -20.92
C PRO A 23 1.87 4.17 -19.73
N MET A 24 1.95 5.49 -19.58
CA MET A 24 2.55 6.08 -18.40
C MET A 24 1.83 5.53 -17.17
N SER A 25 2.58 5.09 -16.16
CA SER A 25 2.00 4.64 -14.89
C SER A 25 1.07 5.72 -14.34
N GLN A 26 -0.13 5.28 -13.97
CA GLN A 26 -1.20 6.01 -13.31
C GLN A 26 -1.08 5.91 -11.78
N VAL A 27 -0.01 5.31 -11.23
CA VAL A 27 0.25 5.38 -9.78
C VAL A 27 0.40 6.85 -9.39
N PRO A 28 -0.44 7.36 -8.48
CA PRO A 28 -0.39 8.75 -8.07
C PRO A 28 0.84 9.04 -7.21
N MET A 29 1.10 10.33 -7.01
CA MET A 29 1.92 10.75 -5.87
C MET A 29 1.26 10.28 -4.56
N SER A 30 2.06 9.99 -3.54
CA SER A 30 1.55 9.61 -2.23
C SER A 30 2.24 10.38 -1.12
N GLN A 31 1.50 10.67 -0.06
CA GLN A 31 1.99 11.30 1.15
C GLN A 31 1.68 10.40 2.34
N VAL A 32 2.65 10.27 3.23
CA VAL A 32 2.50 9.54 4.49
C VAL A 32 2.78 10.51 5.62
N ILE A 33 1.88 10.60 6.59
CA ILE A 33 2.06 11.37 7.81
C ILE A 33 2.27 10.37 8.95
N ILE A 34 3.33 10.57 9.74
CA ILE A 34 3.70 9.66 10.82
C ILE A 34 3.77 10.46 12.11
N SER A 35 3.09 9.96 13.14
CA SER A 35 3.14 10.50 14.48
C SER A 35 3.38 9.39 15.50
N PHE A 36 3.91 9.77 16.66
CA PHE A 36 4.29 8.84 17.73
C PHE A 36 3.64 9.29 19.04
N ALA A 37 3.22 8.33 19.85
CA ALA A 37 2.82 8.57 21.22
C ALA A 37 3.95 9.25 22.01
N GLU A 38 3.60 10.17 22.91
CA GLU A 38 4.57 10.97 23.66
C GLU A 38 5.59 10.09 24.42
N ASP A 39 5.10 9.01 25.04
CA ASP A 39 5.93 8.06 25.78
C ASP A 39 7.00 7.37 24.91
N LEU A 40 6.76 7.20 23.60
CA LEU A 40 7.75 6.63 22.69
C LEU A 40 8.90 7.60 22.43
N LEU A 41 8.61 8.91 22.36
CA LEU A 41 9.60 9.95 22.10
C LEU A 41 10.65 10.04 23.22
N GLU A 42 10.30 9.61 24.43
CA GLU A 42 11.18 9.61 25.59
C GLU A 42 12.08 8.35 25.67
N LEU A 43 11.87 7.36 24.79
CA LEU A 43 12.66 6.13 24.82
C LEU A 43 14.12 6.39 24.42
N PRO A 44 15.11 5.84 25.15
CA PRO A 44 16.51 5.91 24.74
C PRO A 44 16.77 5.29 23.36
N THR A 45 15.92 4.35 22.94
CA THR A 45 15.97 3.65 21.66
C THR A 45 15.07 4.28 20.59
N PHE A 46 14.51 5.48 20.83
CA PHE A 46 13.58 6.11 19.88
C PHE A 46 14.18 6.25 18.47
N GLY A 47 15.48 6.56 18.34
CA GLY A 47 16.11 6.66 17.02
C GLY A 47 16.16 5.32 16.24
N GLU A 48 16.23 4.18 16.93
CA GLU A 48 16.15 2.86 16.30
C GLU A 48 14.72 2.53 15.86
N LEU A 49 13.74 2.92 16.69
CA LEU A 49 12.31 2.82 16.39
C LEU A 49 11.97 3.69 15.18
N GLU A 50 12.32 4.98 15.20
CA GLU A 50 12.08 5.96 14.14
C GLU A 50 12.67 5.50 12.80
N ALA A 51 13.84 4.85 12.81
CA ALA A 51 14.48 4.31 11.61
C ALA A 51 13.65 3.25 10.88
N LEU A 52 12.71 2.58 11.56
CA LEU A 52 11.76 1.64 10.93
C LEU A 52 10.58 2.34 10.27
N TYR A 53 10.22 3.53 10.76
CA TYR A 53 9.08 4.33 10.29
C TYR A 53 9.53 5.56 9.49
N GLN A 54 10.55 5.41 8.64
CA GLN A 54 10.96 6.51 7.75
C GLN A 54 9.92 6.72 6.65
N GLN A 55 9.52 7.97 6.45
CA GLN A 55 8.45 8.35 5.53
C GLN A 55 8.68 7.83 4.10
N ASP A 56 9.91 7.93 3.59
CA ASP A 56 10.28 7.47 2.25
C ASP A 56 10.12 5.95 2.08
N LYS A 57 10.45 5.17 3.11
CA LYS A 57 10.24 3.70 3.10
C LYS A 57 8.76 3.36 3.04
N ILE A 58 7.93 4.02 3.85
CA ILE A 58 6.49 3.73 3.88
C ILE A 58 5.80 4.20 2.60
N VAL A 59 6.21 5.35 2.06
CA VAL A 59 5.76 5.80 0.73
C VAL A 59 6.10 4.75 -0.34
N ALA A 60 7.30 4.16 -0.31
CA ALA A 60 7.67 3.11 -1.25
C ALA A 60 6.79 1.85 -1.11
N ILE A 61 6.43 1.46 0.12
CA ILE A 61 5.50 0.35 0.38
C ILE A 61 4.10 0.67 -0.18
N LEU A 62 3.56 1.85 0.14
CA LEU A 62 2.28 2.32 -0.38
C LEU A 62 2.27 2.35 -1.91
N GLN A 63 3.34 2.83 -2.53
CA GLN A 63 3.48 2.83 -3.99
C GLN A 63 3.46 1.41 -4.58
N GLN A 64 4.05 0.41 -3.92
CA GLN A 64 3.94 -0.99 -4.39
C GLN A 64 2.52 -1.53 -4.27
N VAL A 65 1.78 -1.20 -3.21
CA VAL A 65 0.36 -1.55 -3.08
C VAL A 65 -0.46 -0.92 -4.20
N LEU A 66 -0.30 0.38 -4.44
CA LEU A 66 -1.01 1.08 -5.52
C LEU A 66 -0.62 0.55 -6.91
N GLN A 67 0.66 0.22 -7.12
CA GLN A 67 1.15 -0.34 -8.37
C GLN A 67 0.55 -1.73 -8.66
N TYR A 68 0.32 -2.54 -7.62
CA TYR A 68 -0.38 -3.81 -7.76
C TYR A 68 -1.77 -3.59 -8.35
N PHE A 69 -2.59 -2.74 -7.74
CA PHE A 69 -3.95 -2.45 -8.24
C PHE A 69 -3.93 -1.80 -9.61
N GLU A 70 -2.97 -0.92 -9.90
CA GLU A 70 -2.85 -0.31 -11.22
C GLU A 70 -2.64 -1.35 -12.33
N THR A 71 -1.88 -2.41 -12.04
CA THR A 71 -1.55 -3.47 -13.01
C THR A 71 -2.55 -4.63 -13.04
N HIS A 72 -3.49 -4.67 -12.09
CA HIS A 72 -4.49 -5.74 -11.94
C HIS A 72 -5.94 -5.23 -12.00
N GLN A 73 -6.18 -4.04 -12.59
CA GLN A 73 -7.52 -3.45 -12.70
C GLN A 73 -8.55 -4.37 -13.39
N ASP A 74 -8.10 -5.27 -14.26
CA ASP A 74 -8.97 -6.23 -14.96
C ASP A 74 -9.37 -7.44 -14.11
N THR A 75 -8.67 -7.71 -13.00
CA THR A 75 -8.84 -8.94 -12.20
C THR A 75 -9.10 -8.69 -10.73
N THR A 76 -8.82 -7.50 -10.22
CA THR A 76 -8.97 -7.15 -8.81
C THR A 76 -9.65 -5.80 -8.69
N GLU A 77 -10.81 -5.78 -8.06
CA GLU A 77 -11.54 -4.55 -7.75
C GLU A 77 -11.13 -4.07 -6.35
N ILE A 78 -10.98 -2.76 -6.16
CA ILE A 78 -10.81 -2.18 -4.82
C ILE A 78 -12.20 -2.08 -4.18
N PRO A 79 -12.50 -2.81 -3.09
CA PRO A 79 -13.87 -2.88 -2.56
C PRO A 79 -14.41 -1.55 -2.03
N SER A 80 -13.53 -0.66 -1.55
CA SER A 80 -13.93 0.66 -1.07
C SER A 80 -14.24 1.63 -2.21
N GLN A 81 -15.12 2.59 -1.93
CA GLN A 81 -15.41 3.75 -2.80
C GLN A 81 -14.16 4.57 -3.19
N LEU A 82 -13.04 4.40 -2.48
CA LEU A 82 -11.78 5.04 -2.80
C LEU A 82 -11.23 4.56 -4.16
N GLY A 83 -11.57 3.35 -4.59
CA GLY A 83 -11.12 2.76 -5.85
C GLY A 83 -11.41 3.63 -7.07
N GLU A 84 -12.51 4.38 -7.07
CA GLU A 84 -12.88 5.28 -8.17
C GLU A 84 -11.91 6.46 -8.30
N PHE A 85 -11.30 6.90 -7.19
CA PHE A 85 -10.47 8.11 -7.12
C PHE A 85 -8.98 7.83 -6.99
N ILE A 86 -8.59 6.60 -6.64
CA ILE A 86 -7.24 6.29 -6.17
C ILE A 86 -6.15 6.55 -7.21
N PHE A 87 -6.46 6.46 -8.50
CA PHE A 87 -5.51 6.77 -9.58
C PHE A 87 -5.63 8.19 -10.14
N GLN A 88 -6.55 8.99 -9.59
CA GLN A 88 -6.84 10.35 -10.07
C GLN A 88 -6.27 11.44 -9.16
N LYS A 89 -5.96 11.09 -7.91
CA LYS A 89 -5.61 12.04 -6.85
C LYS A 89 -4.37 11.56 -6.11
N THR A 90 -3.64 12.48 -5.48
CA THR A 90 -2.62 12.14 -4.49
C THR A 90 -3.26 11.32 -3.38
N VAL A 91 -2.62 10.23 -2.95
CA VAL A 91 -3.12 9.39 -1.83
C VAL A 91 -2.43 9.80 -0.53
N GLU A 92 -3.20 10.00 0.53
CA GLU A 92 -2.72 10.37 1.86
C GLU A 92 -2.97 9.23 2.86
N LEU A 93 -1.92 8.80 3.55
CA LEU A 93 -1.97 7.77 4.59
C LEU A 93 -1.48 8.34 5.92
N GLU A 94 -2.24 8.13 6.98
CA GLU A 94 -1.84 8.47 8.35
C GLU A 94 -1.37 7.22 9.09
N ILE A 95 -0.28 7.38 9.85
CA ILE A 95 0.25 6.34 10.72
C ILE A 95 0.47 6.94 12.11
N TYR A 96 -0.12 6.28 13.10
CA TYR A 96 0.11 6.58 14.49
C TYR A 96 0.80 5.40 15.18
N VAL A 97 2.00 5.62 15.69
CA VAL A 97 2.78 4.59 16.40
C VAL A 97 2.62 4.80 17.90
N THR A 98 2.19 3.75 18.59
CA THR A 98 1.82 3.78 20.01
C THR A 98 2.53 2.68 20.81
N GLU A 99 2.38 2.76 22.13
CA GLU A 99 2.83 1.78 23.11
C GLU A 99 1.67 0.82 23.52
N PRO A 100 1.93 -0.29 24.23
CA PRO A 100 0.91 -1.30 24.54
C PRO A 100 -0.33 -0.86 25.34
N VAL A 101 -0.21 0.07 26.27
CA VAL A 101 -1.30 0.53 27.15
C VAL A 101 -2.35 1.27 26.34
N GLU A 102 -1.95 2.24 25.53
CA GLU A 102 -2.79 3.01 24.63
C GLU A 102 -3.31 2.11 23.50
N ALA A 103 -2.47 1.29 22.86
CA ALA A 103 -2.93 0.31 21.87
C ALA A 103 -4.04 -0.61 22.41
N ARG A 104 -3.92 -1.07 23.66
CA ARG A 104 -4.95 -1.86 24.34
C ARG A 104 -6.22 -1.06 24.57
N ALA A 105 -6.10 0.20 25.00
CA ALA A 105 -7.25 1.07 25.20
C ALA A 105 -8.00 1.32 23.88
N ILE A 106 -7.28 1.62 22.80
CA ILE A 106 -7.85 1.81 21.46
C ILE A 106 -8.53 0.53 20.96
N ASN A 107 -7.89 -0.64 21.12
CA ASN A 107 -8.47 -1.92 20.70
C ASN A 107 -9.71 -2.31 21.52
N LEU A 108 -9.74 -1.95 22.81
CA LEU A 108 -10.90 -2.15 23.67
C LEU A 108 -12.07 -1.26 23.23
N ASP A 109 -11.83 0.01 22.92
CA ASP A 109 -12.86 0.93 22.45
C ASP A 109 -13.41 0.53 21.07
N ALA A 110 -12.51 0.25 20.13
CA ALA A 110 -12.89 -0.04 18.75
C ALA A 110 -13.52 -1.43 18.56
N ARG A 111 -13.02 -2.46 19.26
CA ARG A 111 -13.37 -3.88 19.01
C ARG A 111 -13.86 -4.63 20.25
N GLY A 112 -13.88 -4.00 21.43
CA GLY A 112 -14.19 -4.70 22.70
C GLY A 112 -13.11 -5.70 23.13
N LYS A 113 -11.89 -5.60 22.58
CA LYS A 113 -10.81 -6.56 22.81
C LYS A 113 -9.78 -6.01 23.79
N ASP A 114 -9.74 -6.59 24.99
CA ASP A 114 -8.91 -6.12 26.12
C ASP A 114 -7.44 -6.61 26.06
N TYR A 115 -6.77 -6.36 24.93
CA TYR A 115 -5.34 -6.62 24.75
C TYR A 115 -4.73 -5.67 23.71
N ALA A 116 -3.42 -5.42 23.78
CA ALA A 116 -2.72 -4.63 22.76
C ALA A 116 -2.57 -5.45 21.47
N THR A 117 -3.13 -4.96 20.36
CA THR A 117 -2.93 -5.58 19.04
C THR A 117 -1.75 -4.97 18.31
N ASN A 118 -1.28 -5.62 17.25
CA ASN A 118 -0.15 -5.15 16.44
C ASN A 118 -0.50 -3.94 15.57
N ILE A 119 -1.64 -3.99 14.88
CA ILE A 119 -2.15 -2.93 14.01
C ILE A 119 -3.67 -2.85 14.08
N LEU A 120 -4.21 -1.65 13.94
CA LEU A 120 -5.62 -1.35 13.68
C LEU A 120 -5.70 -0.45 12.44
N SER A 121 -6.68 -0.71 11.57
CA SER A 121 -6.90 0.04 10.35
C SER A 121 -8.24 0.78 10.41
N TYR A 122 -8.21 2.09 10.25
CA TYR A 122 -9.38 2.96 10.22
C TYR A 122 -9.52 3.56 8.82
N ALA A 123 -10.32 2.92 7.97
CA ALA A 123 -10.57 3.37 6.61
C ALA A 123 -11.26 4.74 6.59
N SER A 124 -10.97 5.55 5.57
CA SER A 124 -11.70 6.78 5.34
C SER A 124 -13.15 6.49 4.92
N GLU A 125 -14.10 6.95 5.74
CA GLU A 125 -15.54 6.80 5.48
C GLU A 125 -16.19 8.09 4.93
N LEU A 126 -15.39 8.99 4.34
CA LEU A 126 -15.92 10.24 3.78
C LEU A 126 -16.88 9.96 2.60
N PRO A 127 -18.02 10.66 2.49
CA PRO A 127 -18.92 10.49 1.35
C PRO A 127 -18.23 10.81 0.02
N GLU A 128 -18.60 10.10 -1.06
CA GLU A 128 -18.10 10.30 -2.43
C GLU A 128 -18.09 11.79 -2.85
N ALA A 129 -19.19 12.50 -2.62
CA ALA A 129 -19.32 13.93 -2.94
C ALA A 129 -18.29 14.82 -2.21
N VAL A 130 -17.76 14.38 -1.07
CA VAL A 130 -16.65 15.06 -0.37
C VAL A 130 -15.32 14.66 -0.99
N LEU A 131 -15.09 13.37 -1.26
CA LEU A 131 -13.87 12.85 -1.88
C LEU A 131 -13.59 13.50 -3.25
N GLU A 132 -14.63 13.75 -4.05
CA GLU A 132 -14.54 14.47 -5.33
C GLU A 132 -13.90 15.86 -5.17
N LEU A 133 -14.27 16.58 -4.10
CA LEU A 133 -13.86 17.96 -3.85
C LEU A 133 -12.48 18.07 -3.21
N LEU A 134 -11.99 17.00 -2.58
CA LEU A 134 -10.69 17.01 -1.93
C LEU A 134 -9.54 16.95 -2.96
N PRO A 135 -8.45 17.72 -2.75
CA PRO A 135 -7.29 17.69 -3.64
C PRO A 135 -6.46 16.41 -3.50
N ALA A 136 -6.55 15.75 -2.35
CA ALA A 136 -5.93 14.48 -2.05
C ALA A 136 -6.99 13.51 -1.50
N LEU A 137 -6.74 12.22 -1.69
CA LEU A 137 -7.59 11.13 -1.26
C LEU A 137 -7.08 10.60 0.09
N PRO A 138 -7.80 10.85 1.20
CA PRO A 138 -7.45 10.27 2.49
C PRO A 138 -7.77 8.77 2.45
N LEU A 139 -6.74 7.93 2.55
CA LEU A 139 -6.87 6.48 2.62
C LEU A 139 -7.40 6.05 3.99
N GLY A 140 -6.93 6.72 5.04
CA GLY A 140 -7.29 6.44 6.44
C GLY A 140 -6.06 6.42 7.34
N GLU A 141 -6.23 5.80 8.51
CA GLU A 141 -5.22 5.76 9.57
C GLU A 141 -4.85 4.31 9.96
N LEU A 142 -3.55 4.07 10.12
CA LEU A 142 -3.01 2.84 10.72
C LEU A 142 -2.44 3.15 12.10
N VAL A 143 -3.03 2.53 13.13
CA VAL A 143 -2.51 2.61 14.50
C VAL A 143 -1.65 1.37 14.78
N ILE A 144 -0.37 1.55 15.10
CA ILE A 144 0.61 0.47 15.22
C ILE A 144 1.21 0.43 16.61
N CYS A 145 1.09 -0.69 17.31
CA CYS A 145 1.78 -0.90 18.58
C CYS A 145 3.20 -1.45 18.33
N HIS A 146 4.21 -0.58 18.43
CA HIS A 146 5.59 -0.95 18.07
C HIS A 146 6.11 -2.16 18.86
N ALA A 147 5.86 -2.21 20.16
CA ALA A 147 6.34 -3.30 21.01
C ALA A 147 5.71 -4.66 20.64
N VAL A 148 4.44 -4.69 20.24
CA VAL A 148 3.77 -5.93 19.79
C VAL A 148 4.35 -6.38 18.45
N VAL A 149 4.59 -5.45 17.52
CA VAL A 149 5.24 -5.76 16.23
C VAL A 149 6.62 -6.40 16.44
N VAL A 150 7.45 -5.82 17.31
CA VAL A 150 8.80 -6.35 17.59
C VAL A 150 8.73 -7.72 18.27
N SER A 151 7.82 -7.92 19.22
CA SER A 151 7.64 -9.23 19.89
C SER A 151 7.25 -10.31 18.90
N GLN A 152 6.23 -10.05 18.08
CA GLN A 152 5.75 -11.02 17.09
C GLN A 152 6.79 -11.32 16.02
N ALA A 153 7.54 -10.31 15.56
CA ALA A 153 8.64 -10.51 14.63
C ALA A 153 9.66 -11.51 15.20
N ALA A 154 10.07 -11.32 16.45
CA ALA A 154 11.00 -12.21 17.13
C ALA A 154 10.44 -13.63 17.32
N GLU A 155 9.18 -13.77 17.70
CA GLU A 155 8.48 -15.06 17.83
C GLU A 155 8.41 -15.83 16.52
N GLN A 156 8.27 -15.11 15.39
CA GLN A 156 8.21 -15.68 14.05
C GLN A 156 9.60 -15.84 13.39
N GLY A 157 10.69 -15.47 14.07
CA GLY A 157 12.03 -15.49 13.50
C GLY A 157 12.23 -14.51 12.34
N LYS A 158 11.41 -13.46 12.25
CA LYS A 158 11.46 -12.39 11.26
C LYS A 158 12.19 -11.17 11.82
N THR A 159 12.73 -10.33 10.94
CA THR A 159 13.18 -9.00 11.37
C THR A 159 11.96 -8.10 11.65
N ALA A 160 12.10 -7.14 12.58
CA ALA A 160 11.05 -6.16 12.84
C ALA A 160 10.63 -5.40 11.57
N GLN A 161 11.59 -5.10 10.68
CA GLN A 161 11.31 -4.47 9.39
C GLN A 161 10.44 -5.35 8.48
N GLN A 162 10.73 -6.65 8.35
CA GLN A 162 9.94 -7.56 7.52
C GLN A 162 8.50 -7.69 8.04
N HIS A 163 8.35 -7.85 9.35
CA HIS A 163 7.02 -7.97 9.97
C HIS A 163 6.24 -6.66 9.87
N LEU A 164 6.90 -5.51 10.10
CA LEU A 164 6.27 -4.20 9.92
C LEU A 164 5.84 -3.98 8.46
N THR A 165 6.68 -4.34 7.49
CA THR A 165 6.31 -4.23 6.06
C THR A 165 5.10 -5.09 5.72
N HIS A 166 5.02 -6.32 6.24
CA HIS A 166 3.83 -7.16 6.11
C HIS A 166 2.59 -6.49 6.70
N LEU A 167 2.66 -6.02 7.95
CA LEU A 167 1.54 -5.37 8.62
C LEU A 167 1.10 -4.07 7.93
N LEU A 168 2.03 -3.31 7.35
CA LEU A 168 1.71 -2.12 6.56
C LEU A 168 0.92 -2.47 5.30
N VAL A 169 1.35 -3.48 4.54
CA VAL A 169 0.62 -3.95 3.36
C VAL A 169 -0.77 -4.45 3.76
N HIS A 170 -0.83 -5.34 4.75
CA HIS A 170 -2.07 -5.86 5.32
C HIS A 170 -3.02 -4.74 5.78
N GLY A 171 -2.49 -3.77 6.52
CA GLY A 171 -3.24 -2.62 7.02
C GLY A 171 -3.80 -1.76 5.88
N MET A 172 -2.99 -1.46 4.86
CA MET A 172 -3.42 -0.69 3.69
C MET A 172 -4.51 -1.42 2.89
N LEU A 173 -4.45 -2.75 2.78
CA LEU A 173 -5.51 -3.53 2.13
C LEU A 173 -6.84 -3.44 2.91
N HIS A 174 -6.79 -3.46 4.24
CA HIS A 174 -7.97 -3.16 5.06
C HIS A 174 -8.51 -1.74 4.83
N LEU A 175 -7.64 -0.73 4.71
CA LEU A 175 -8.07 0.64 4.37
C LEU A 175 -8.74 0.72 2.98
N LEU A 176 -8.35 -0.16 2.06
CA LEU A 176 -8.94 -0.28 0.73
C LEU A 176 -10.23 -1.11 0.70
N GLY A 177 -10.66 -1.67 1.83
CA GLY A 177 -11.91 -2.42 1.99
C GLY A 177 -11.79 -3.94 1.86
N PHE A 178 -10.58 -4.49 1.77
CA PHE A 178 -10.39 -5.94 1.87
C PHE A 178 -10.58 -6.40 3.32
N ASP A 179 -11.23 -7.55 3.51
CA ASP A 179 -11.46 -8.11 4.84
C ASP A 179 -11.40 -9.64 4.82
N HIS A 180 -10.31 -10.18 5.33
CA HIS A 180 -10.09 -11.62 5.43
C HIS A 180 -10.95 -12.30 6.51
N GLU A 181 -11.67 -11.56 7.37
CA GLU A 181 -12.56 -12.14 8.39
C GLU A 181 -13.94 -12.54 7.82
N LEU A 182 -14.26 -12.19 6.56
CA LEU A 182 -15.55 -12.45 5.93
C LEU A 182 -15.74 -13.90 5.44
N GLY A 183 -14.65 -14.58 5.06
CA GLY A 183 -14.71 -15.92 4.49
C GLY A 183 -13.39 -16.38 3.88
N GLN A 184 -13.35 -17.65 3.48
CA GLN A 184 -12.13 -18.24 2.90
C GLN A 184 -11.75 -17.59 1.56
N ALA A 185 -12.73 -17.19 0.74
CA ALA A 185 -12.44 -16.59 -0.55
C ALA A 185 -11.80 -15.21 -0.41
N GLU A 186 -12.33 -14.39 0.51
CA GLU A 186 -11.81 -13.06 0.84
C GLU A 186 -10.44 -13.15 1.50
N GLN A 187 -10.24 -14.16 2.36
CA GLN A 187 -8.93 -14.47 2.92
C GLN A 187 -7.93 -14.84 1.81
N ASP A 188 -8.25 -15.81 0.95
CA ASP A 188 -7.36 -16.26 -0.13
C ASP A 188 -7.00 -15.11 -1.09
N GLU A 189 -7.96 -14.23 -1.41
CA GLU A 189 -7.74 -13.05 -2.24
C GLU A 189 -6.77 -12.07 -1.58
N MET A 190 -7.04 -11.69 -0.32
CA MET A 190 -6.21 -10.75 0.42
C MET A 190 -4.78 -11.29 0.62
N GLU A 191 -4.63 -12.56 0.99
CA GLU A 191 -3.33 -13.22 1.14
C GLU A 191 -2.55 -13.25 -0.19
N ALA A 192 -3.23 -13.51 -1.31
CA ALA A 192 -2.59 -13.49 -2.63
C ALA A 192 -2.04 -12.11 -3.00
N ILE A 193 -2.79 -11.03 -2.68
CA ILE A 193 -2.34 -9.65 -2.90
C ILE A 193 -1.14 -9.34 -2.00
N GLU A 194 -1.20 -9.68 -0.72
CA GLU A 194 -0.10 -9.48 0.22
C GLU A 194 1.19 -10.15 -0.25
N ILE A 195 1.12 -11.43 -0.66
CA ILE A 195 2.27 -12.18 -1.17
C ILE A 195 2.86 -11.50 -2.40
N ALA A 196 2.02 -11.10 -3.36
CA ALA A 196 2.48 -10.47 -4.60
C ALA A 196 3.17 -9.12 -4.36
N VAL A 197 2.65 -8.30 -3.44
CA VAL A 197 3.25 -7.01 -3.07
C VAL A 197 4.55 -7.21 -2.28
N LEU A 198 4.56 -8.14 -1.32
CA LEU A 198 5.73 -8.40 -0.47
C LEU A 198 6.91 -8.96 -1.28
N ASP A 199 6.66 -9.78 -2.30
CA ASP A 199 7.69 -10.26 -3.23
C ASP A 199 8.42 -9.07 -3.91
N LYS A 200 7.68 -8.05 -4.36
CA LYS A 200 8.28 -6.82 -4.94
C LYS A 200 9.11 -6.03 -3.94
N LEU A 201 8.80 -6.14 -2.66
CA LEU A 201 9.51 -5.52 -1.55
C LEU A 201 10.65 -6.39 -1.01
N SER A 202 10.94 -7.54 -1.63
CA SER A 202 11.94 -8.51 -1.16
C SER A 202 11.67 -9.03 0.26
N VAL A 203 10.39 -9.11 0.63
CA VAL A 203 9.92 -9.72 1.88
C VAL A 203 9.35 -11.10 1.53
N ALA A 204 9.78 -12.13 2.26
CA ALA A 204 9.33 -13.50 2.04
C ALA A 204 7.82 -13.64 2.31
N ASN A 205 7.21 -14.66 1.71
CA ASN A 205 5.81 -15.04 1.95
C ASN A 205 5.57 -15.16 3.48
N PRO A 206 4.67 -14.35 4.07
CA PRO A 206 4.49 -14.35 5.51
C PRO A 206 3.76 -15.59 6.05
N TYR A 207 3.20 -16.41 5.17
CA TYR A 207 2.39 -17.61 5.44
C TYR A 207 3.17 -18.93 5.32
N GLU A 208 4.47 -18.88 5.03
CA GLU A 208 5.40 -20.03 4.92
C GLU A 208 6.32 -20.20 6.14
#